data_AF-A0A6J1P0C0-F1
#
_entry.id   AF-A0A6J1P0C0-F1
#
_cell.length_a   1.000
_cell.length_b   1.000
_cell.length_c   1.000
_cell.angle_alpha   90.00
_cell.angle_beta   90.00
_cell.angle_gamma   90.00
#
_symmetry.space_group_name_H-M   'P 1'
#
loop_
_entity.id
_entity.type
_entity.pdbx_description
1 polymer ?
#
loop_
_entity_poly.entity_id
_entity_poly.type
_entity_poly.pdbx_seq_one_letter_code
_entity_poly.pdbx_strand_id
1 'polypeptide(L)'
;MAIEDLTTSLNDDQAEISDISKTTVAIEQQNINFEIPDFSKYVKRVSEKKCMEYVYEMVKRQENGLSIRDSNLTIRNGKIAKVAEYPHMGALGWWTNDIPRRLSFCCGASLISDQYLLTAAHCTSIPRDNLVQHEPNLVRLGSRYLEKSPYELPTDVEINTVIRNPNYTSPYKDFDIALVQLTTKVQFTKFVQPACLSTFHSYEYIKKRITATGWGSVNGDKSNMVMSRELRYTEIHIFDTDDCDFLLDEYQYRYWHGM
;
A
#
# COMPACT_ATOMS: atom_id res chain seq x y z
N MET A 1 -66.81 -10.09 26.08
CA MET A 1 -66.19 -8.81 25.65
C MET A 1 -64.70 -9.09 25.52
N ALA A 2 -64.10 -8.70 24.38
CA ALA A 2 -62.71 -8.90 23.98
C ALA A 2 -62.31 -10.32 23.54
N ILE A 3 -62.45 -10.62 22.24
CA ILE A 3 -61.41 -11.28 21.38
C ILE A 3 -61.68 -10.88 19.91
N GLU A 4 -61.58 -9.59 19.59
CA GLU A 4 -61.52 -9.09 18.19
C GLU A 4 -60.68 -7.80 18.21
N ASP A 5 -59.36 -7.88 18.31
CA ASP A 5 -58.50 -6.70 18.05
C ASP A 5 -56.99 -7.00 17.85
N LEU A 6 -56.61 -8.23 17.49
CA LEU A 6 -55.19 -8.61 17.33
C LEU A 6 -54.80 -9.13 15.94
N THR A 7 -55.73 -9.13 14.98
CA THR A 7 -55.49 -9.62 13.60
C THR A 7 -55.37 -8.51 12.55
N THR A 8 -55.68 -7.27 12.90
CA THR A 8 -55.61 -6.11 11.98
C THR A 8 -54.24 -5.42 11.98
N SER A 9 -53.45 -5.47 13.06
CA SER A 9 -52.12 -4.84 13.12
C SER A 9 -51.01 -5.66 12.46
N LEU A 10 -51.18 -6.98 12.31
CA LEU A 10 -50.16 -7.86 11.69
C LEU A 10 -50.17 -7.83 10.15
N ASN A 11 -51.26 -7.36 9.53
CA ASN A 11 -51.39 -7.32 8.06
C ASN A 11 -50.87 -6.01 7.44
N ASP A 12 -50.94 -4.88 8.16
CA ASP A 12 -50.37 -3.61 7.69
C ASP A 12 -48.83 -3.62 7.74
N ASP A 13 -48.23 -4.20 8.78
CA ASP A 13 -46.78 -4.35 8.89
C ASP A 13 -46.19 -5.27 7.79
N GLN A 14 -46.93 -6.29 7.34
CA GLN A 14 -46.49 -7.16 6.25
C GLN A 14 -46.58 -6.49 4.86
N ALA A 15 -47.53 -5.58 4.66
CA ALA A 15 -47.63 -4.79 3.43
C ALA A 15 -46.47 -3.79 3.33
N GLU A 16 -46.13 -3.09 4.43
CA GLU A 16 -44.98 -2.17 4.50
C GLU A 16 -43.64 -2.88 4.34
N ILE A 17 -43.43 -4.06 4.93
CA ILE A 17 -42.19 -4.84 4.77
C ILE A 17 -42.04 -5.37 3.33
N SER A 18 -43.15 -5.68 2.64
CA SER A 18 -43.12 -6.10 1.24
C SER A 18 -42.74 -4.96 0.29
N ASP A 19 -43.13 -3.72 0.59
CA ASP A 19 -42.78 -2.54 -0.18
C ASP A 19 -41.37 -2.02 0.14
N ILE A 20 -40.89 -2.18 1.38
CA ILE A 20 -39.48 -1.94 1.74
C ILE A 20 -38.57 -2.97 1.07
N SER A 21 -38.96 -4.24 1.02
CA SER A 21 -38.22 -5.30 0.31
C SER A 21 -38.17 -5.04 -1.20
N LYS A 22 -39.27 -4.60 -1.82
CA LYS A 22 -39.29 -4.18 -3.23
C LYS A 22 -38.46 -2.91 -3.48
N THR A 23 -38.43 -1.97 -2.54
CA THR A 23 -37.60 -0.76 -2.63
C THR A 23 -36.11 -1.07 -2.41
N THR A 24 -35.79 -2.07 -1.58
CA THR A 24 -34.40 -2.53 -1.33
C THR A 24 -33.89 -3.37 -2.50
N VAL A 25 -34.75 -4.15 -3.15
CA VAL A 25 -34.44 -4.92 -4.38
C VAL A 25 -34.39 -4.01 -5.63
N ALA A 26 -35.03 -2.84 -5.61
CA ALA A 26 -34.95 -1.87 -6.71
C ALA A 26 -33.64 -1.06 -6.77
N ILE A 27 -32.76 -1.17 -5.77
CA ILE A 27 -31.43 -0.53 -5.80
C ILE A 27 -30.38 -1.44 -6.47
N GLU A 28 -30.69 -2.72 -6.72
CA GLU A 28 -29.71 -3.69 -7.24
C GLU A 28 -29.42 -3.63 -8.74
N GLN A 29 -30.05 -2.75 -9.53
CA GLN A 29 -29.79 -2.68 -10.98
C GLN A 29 -29.85 -1.28 -11.59
N GLN A 30 -29.56 -0.23 -10.83
CA GLN A 30 -29.12 1.01 -11.48
C GLN A 30 -27.64 0.87 -11.82
N ASN A 31 -27.41 0.45 -13.07
CA ASN A 31 -26.14 0.59 -13.78
C ASN A 31 -25.88 2.10 -13.97
N ILE A 32 -25.70 2.84 -12.88
CA ILE A 32 -25.33 4.24 -12.89
C ILE A 32 -23.91 4.23 -13.42
N ASN A 33 -23.78 4.62 -14.69
CA ASN A 33 -22.49 4.86 -15.30
C ASN A 33 -21.88 6.11 -14.64
N PHE A 34 -21.35 5.95 -13.43
CA PHE A 34 -20.60 6.96 -12.73
C PHE A 34 -19.31 7.19 -13.52
N GLU A 35 -19.36 8.18 -14.42
CA GLU A 35 -18.18 8.71 -15.08
C GLU A 35 -17.27 9.35 -14.01
N ILE A 36 -15.96 9.23 -14.17
CA ILE A 36 -15.00 9.82 -13.23
C ILE A 36 -15.13 11.35 -13.35
N PRO A 37 -15.39 12.10 -12.26
CA PRO A 37 -15.45 13.54 -12.31
C PRO A 37 -14.13 14.14 -12.81
N ASP A 38 -14.19 15.23 -13.57
CA ASP A 38 -12.99 15.98 -13.92
C ASP A 38 -12.46 16.74 -12.69
N PHE A 39 -11.51 16.11 -11.99
CA PHE A 39 -10.89 16.69 -10.80
C PHE A 39 -9.92 17.85 -11.11
N SER A 40 -9.61 18.13 -12.39
CA SER A 40 -8.72 19.23 -12.78
C SER A 40 -9.23 20.61 -12.35
N LYS A 41 -10.53 20.71 -12.05
CA LYS A 41 -11.17 21.93 -11.54
C LYS A 41 -10.86 22.22 -10.08
N TYR A 42 -10.49 21.21 -9.30
CA TYR A 42 -10.30 21.31 -7.85
C TYR A 42 -8.84 21.28 -7.43
N VAL A 43 -8.00 20.54 -8.19
CA VAL A 43 -6.61 20.29 -7.82
C VAL A 43 -5.69 20.55 -9.00
N LYS A 44 -4.53 21.16 -8.72
CA LYS A 44 -3.56 21.57 -9.75
C LYS A 44 -2.49 20.51 -10.00
N ARG A 45 -2.14 19.71 -8.99
CA ARG A 45 -1.06 18.72 -9.10
C ARG A 45 -1.58 17.44 -9.71
N VAL A 46 -0.82 16.88 -10.65
CA VAL A 46 -1.16 15.61 -11.32
C VAL A 46 -1.31 14.47 -10.30
N SER A 47 -0.44 14.41 -9.29
CA SER A 47 -0.50 13.40 -8.23
C SER A 47 -1.80 13.48 -7.41
N GLU A 48 -2.27 14.69 -7.13
CA GLU A 48 -3.49 14.94 -6.37
C GLU A 48 -4.73 14.56 -7.20
N LYS A 49 -4.75 14.97 -8.47
CA LYS A 49 -5.79 14.57 -9.42
C LYS A 49 -5.89 13.04 -9.50
N LYS A 50 -4.76 12.36 -9.68
CA LYS A 50 -4.71 10.89 -9.74
C LYS A 50 -5.16 10.24 -8.45
N CYS A 51 -4.76 10.76 -7.28
CA CYS A 51 -5.26 10.29 -5.99
C CYS A 51 -6.79 10.34 -5.92
N MET A 52 -7.41 11.45 -6.32
CA MET A 52 -8.88 11.59 -6.33
C MET A 52 -9.55 10.60 -7.29
N GLU A 53 -9.00 10.43 -8.50
CA GLU A 53 -9.50 9.43 -9.46
C GLU A 53 -9.44 8.01 -8.88
N TYR A 54 -8.34 7.65 -8.20
CA TYR A 54 -8.19 6.33 -7.59
C TYR A 54 -9.16 6.10 -6.44
N VAL A 55 -9.33 7.09 -5.55
CA VAL A 55 -10.32 7.02 -4.46
C VAL A 55 -11.73 6.86 -5.02
N TYR A 56 -12.06 7.59 -6.09
CA TYR A 56 -13.36 7.48 -6.73
C TYR A 56 -13.60 6.08 -7.32
N GLU A 57 -12.62 5.53 -8.03
CA GLU A 57 -12.70 4.17 -8.58
C GLU A 57 -12.81 3.10 -7.49
N MET A 58 -12.22 3.31 -6.31
CA MET A 58 -12.42 2.42 -5.14
C MET A 58 -13.86 2.46 -4.64
N VAL A 59 -14.46 3.65 -4.51
CA VAL A 59 -15.86 3.81 -4.10
C VAL A 59 -16.82 3.19 -5.12
N LYS A 60 -16.57 3.43 -6.42
CA LYS A 60 -17.40 2.90 -7.52
C LYS A 60 -17.44 1.37 -7.54
N ARG A 61 -16.32 0.71 -7.18
CA ARG A 61 -16.25 -0.76 -7.10
C ARG A 61 -17.06 -1.36 -5.94
N GLN A 62 -17.80 -0.57 -5.17
CA GLN A 62 -18.55 -0.99 -3.98
C GLN A 62 -17.65 -1.76 -3.01
N GLU A 63 -16.44 -1.26 -2.74
CA GLU A 63 -15.58 -1.76 -1.66
C GLU A 63 -16.18 -1.33 -0.29
N ASN A 64 -17.39 -1.83 0.01
CA ASN A 64 -18.13 -1.69 1.26
C ASN A 64 -17.35 -2.38 2.39
N GLY A 65 -16.30 -1.73 2.90
CA GLY A 65 -15.51 -2.32 3.99
C GLY A 65 -14.16 -1.71 4.30
N LEU A 66 -13.64 -0.76 3.52
CA LEU A 66 -12.45 0.00 3.91
C LEU A 66 -12.83 1.05 4.96
N SER A 67 -13.09 0.59 6.18
CA SER A 67 -13.18 1.48 7.33
C SER A 67 -11.78 2.05 7.58
N ILE A 68 -11.60 3.35 7.38
CA ILE A 68 -10.51 4.11 8.02
C ILE A 68 -10.82 4.06 9.52
N ARG A 69 -10.41 3.00 10.21
CA ARG A 69 -10.61 2.89 11.66
C ARG A 69 -9.38 3.37 12.39
N ASP A 70 -9.64 4.32 13.29
CA ASP A 70 -8.79 4.76 14.37
C ASP A 70 -8.21 3.56 15.12
N SER A 71 -6.89 3.52 15.18
CA SER A 71 -6.11 2.46 15.77
C SER A 71 -5.78 2.79 17.22
N ASN A 72 -6.65 2.36 18.14
CA ASN A 72 -6.21 2.14 19.52
C ASN A 72 -5.23 0.95 19.52
N LEU A 73 -3.92 1.22 19.47
CA LEU A 73 -2.88 0.20 19.51
C LEU A 73 -1.97 0.36 20.74
N THR A 74 -1.81 -0.75 21.46
CA THR A 74 -0.72 -1.02 22.40
C THR A 74 0.53 -1.55 21.69
N ILE A 75 1.69 -1.32 22.32
CA ILE A 75 3.06 -1.38 21.76
C ILE A 75 3.76 -2.72 22.02
N ARG A 76 4.34 -3.30 20.94
CA ARG A 76 5.66 -4.01 20.77
C ARG A 76 5.53 -5.14 19.73
N ASN A 77 6.46 -5.17 18.77
CA ASN A 77 6.51 -6.01 17.55
C ASN A 77 5.45 -5.65 16.51
N GLY A 78 5.87 -5.46 15.24
CA GLY A 78 4.95 -5.13 14.14
C GLY A 78 3.82 -6.16 14.05
N LYS A 79 2.60 -5.70 13.77
CA LYS A 79 1.41 -6.55 13.66
C LYS A 79 1.31 -7.15 12.28
N ILE A 80 0.75 -8.36 12.17
CA ILE A 80 0.46 -8.96 10.86
C ILE A 80 -0.63 -8.12 10.20
N ALA A 81 -0.39 -7.69 8.96
CA ALA A 81 -1.39 -6.98 8.17
C ALA A 81 -2.51 -7.94 7.78
N LYS A 82 -3.74 -7.43 7.75
CA LYS A 82 -4.88 -8.14 7.16
C LYS A 82 -4.72 -8.18 5.64
N VAL A 83 -5.40 -9.13 5.02
CA VAL A 83 -5.48 -9.21 3.56
C VAL A 83 -6.01 -7.87 3.03
N ALA A 84 -5.38 -7.33 1.98
CA ALA A 84 -5.75 -6.06 1.36
C ALA A 84 -5.64 -4.81 2.28
N GLU A 85 -5.00 -4.87 3.45
CA GLU A 85 -4.89 -3.70 4.34
C GLU A 85 -3.98 -2.59 3.77
N TYR A 86 -2.89 -2.98 3.10
CA TYR A 86 -1.93 -2.07 2.46
C TYR A 86 -1.76 -2.44 0.98
N PRO A 87 -2.78 -2.18 0.13
CA PRO A 87 -2.85 -2.70 -1.24
C PRO A 87 -1.87 -2.06 -2.21
N HIS A 88 -1.13 -1.03 -1.78
CA HIS A 88 -0.06 -0.38 -2.54
C HIS A 88 1.29 -1.06 -2.36
N MET A 89 1.42 -2.04 -1.45
CA MET A 89 2.70 -2.70 -1.19
C MET A 89 3.13 -3.58 -2.35
N GLY A 90 4.32 -3.30 -2.86
CA GLY A 90 5.04 -4.12 -3.82
C GLY A 90 6.32 -4.70 -3.22
N ALA A 91 6.63 -5.96 -3.55
CA ALA A 91 7.91 -6.58 -3.24
C ALA A 91 8.72 -6.74 -4.52
N LEU A 92 9.89 -6.10 -4.57
CA LEU A 92 10.82 -6.20 -5.70
C LEU A 92 11.58 -7.52 -5.61
N GLY A 93 11.54 -8.30 -6.69
CA GLY A 93 12.09 -9.65 -6.77
C GLY A 93 13.22 -9.77 -7.79
N TRP A 94 14.24 -10.52 -7.43
CA TRP A 94 15.37 -10.90 -8.29
C TRP A 94 15.39 -12.40 -8.50
N TRP A 95 15.65 -12.84 -9.72
CA TRP A 95 15.91 -14.24 -10.00
C TRP A 95 17.29 -14.65 -9.47
N THR A 96 17.34 -15.73 -8.70
CA THR A 96 18.60 -16.34 -8.28
C THR A 96 19.19 -17.21 -9.39
N ASN A 97 20.50 -17.46 -9.29
CA ASN A 97 21.22 -18.39 -10.16
C ASN A 97 21.06 -19.87 -9.76
N ASP A 98 20.22 -20.16 -8.76
CA ASP A 98 19.92 -21.53 -8.34
C ASP A 98 19.22 -22.34 -9.44
N ILE A 99 19.31 -23.67 -9.35
CA ILE A 99 18.58 -24.59 -10.23
C ILE A 99 17.65 -25.47 -9.37
N PRO A 100 16.32 -25.34 -9.48
CA PRO A 100 15.59 -24.35 -10.29
C PRO A 100 15.72 -22.93 -9.72
N ARG A 101 15.61 -21.91 -10.59
CA ARG A 101 15.67 -20.50 -10.20
C ARG A 101 14.59 -20.18 -9.17
N ARG A 102 14.92 -19.33 -8.21
CA ARG A 102 14.00 -18.85 -7.17
C ARG A 102 13.89 -17.33 -7.23
N LEU A 103 12.80 -16.77 -6.71
CA LEU A 103 12.67 -15.34 -6.48
C LEU A 103 13.23 -15.00 -5.10
N SER A 104 14.21 -14.10 -5.09
CA SER A 104 14.70 -13.43 -3.90
C SER A 104 14.08 -12.04 -3.82
N PHE A 105 13.21 -11.81 -2.84
CA PHE A 105 12.64 -10.49 -2.59
C PHE A 105 13.54 -9.73 -1.60
N CYS A 106 14.16 -8.65 -2.07
CA CYS A 106 15.17 -7.92 -1.28
C CYS A 106 14.76 -6.50 -0.91
N CYS A 107 13.75 -5.93 -1.57
CA CYS A 107 13.30 -4.56 -1.35
C CYS A 107 11.78 -4.44 -1.47
N GLY A 108 11.26 -3.38 -0.85
CA GLY A 108 9.88 -2.94 -1.05
C GLY A 108 9.76 -1.86 -2.12
N ALA A 109 8.53 -1.65 -2.58
CA ALA A 109 8.12 -0.55 -3.42
C ALA A 109 6.66 -0.19 -3.11
N SER A 110 6.23 1.00 -3.51
CA SER A 110 4.84 1.43 -3.41
C SER A 110 4.29 1.65 -4.81
N LEU A 111 3.18 0.99 -5.14
CA LEU A 111 2.43 1.26 -6.36
C LEU A 111 1.89 2.70 -6.30
N ILE A 112 2.16 3.51 -7.33
CA ILE A 112 1.71 4.91 -7.39
C ILE A 112 0.84 5.20 -8.63
N SER A 113 0.81 4.27 -9.58
CA SER A 113 -0.12 4.27 -10.70
C SER A 113 -0.40 2.84 -11.18
N ASP A 114 -1.16 2.67 -12.25
CA ASP A 114 -1.40 1.39 -12.92
C ASP A 114 -0.13 0.79 -13.58
N GLN A 115 0.98 1.52 -13.64
CA GLN A 115 2.20 1.05 -14.33
C GLN A 115 3.51 1.49 -13.68
N TYR A 116 3.44 2.28 -12.60
CA TYR A 116 4.63 2.82 -11.93
C TYR A 116 4.61 2.52 -10.44
N LEU A 117 5.79 2.16 -9.94
CA LEU A 117 6.09 2.08 -8.52
C LEU A 117 7.16 3.08 -8.12
N LEU A 118 7.08 3.53 -6.88
CA LEU A 118 8.11 4.29 -6.19
C LEU A 118 8.93 3.36 -5.30
N THR A 119 10.25 3.48 -5.35
CA THR A 119 11.18 2.74 -4.48
C THR A 119 12.41 3.59 -4.17
N ALA A 120 13.32 3.05 -3.37
CA ALA A 120 14.61 3.66 -3.10
C ALA A 120 15.59 3.41 -4.26
N ALA A 121 16.46 4.37 -4.56
CA ALA A 121 17.48 4.19 -5.58
C ALA A 121 18.46 3.06 -5.24
N HIS A 122 18.78 2.83 -3.97
CA HIS A 122 19.63 1.70 -3.56
C HIS A 122 18.99 0.33 -3.85
N CYS A 123 17.65 0.26 -3.94
CA CYS A 123 16.94 -0.96 -4.29
C CYS A 123 17.00 -1.30 -5.78
N THR A 124 17.54 -0.42 -6.61
CA THR A 124 17.55 -0.61 -8.07
C THR A 124 18.77 -1.39 -8.56
N SER A 125 19.80 -1.59 -7.73
CA SER A 125 20.94 -2.46 -8.05
C SER A 125 21.52 -3.06 -6.77
N ILE A 126 21.40 -4.38 -6.62
CA ILE A 126 21.92 -5.11 -5.46
C ILE A 126 23.12 -5.98 -5.89
N PRO A 127 24.34 -5.72 -5.37
CA PRO A 127 25.53 -6.50 -5.70
C PRO A 127 25.54 -7.81 -4.91
N ARG A 128 24.83 -8.83 -5.41
CA ARG A 128 24.81 -10.19 -4.84
C ARG A 128 25.16 -11.21 -5.92
N ASP A 129 26.20 -12.00 -5.66
CA ASP A 129 26.76 -12.97 -6.62
C ASP A 129 25.77 -14.08 -7.01
N ASN A 130 24.77 -14.36 -6.18
CA ASN A 130 23.78 -15.40 -6.43
C ASN A 130 22.58 -14.93 -7.26
N LEU A 131 22.60 -13.72 -7.82
CA LEU A 131 21.52 -13.17 -8.65
C LEU A 131 21.87 -13.23 -10.15
N VAL A 132 20.86 -13.42 -10.99
CA VAL A 132 21.02 -13.41 -12.46
C VAL A 132 21.46 -12.03 -12.98
N GLN A 133 21.00 -10.97 -12.31
CA GLN A 133 21.33 -9.58 -12.60
C GLN A 133 21.19 -8.75 -11.33
N HIS A 134 21.73 -7.53 -11.33
CA HIS A 134 21.68 -6.65 -10.17
C HIS A 134 20.39 -5.83 -10.08
N GLU A 135 19.69 -5.59 -11.20
CA GLU A 135 18.41 -4.87 -11.21
C GLU A 135 17.23 -5.81 -10.94
N PRO A 136 16.14 -5.35 -10.29
CA PRO A 136 14.98 -6.20 -10.01
C PRO A 136 14.34 -6.69 -11.31
N ASN A 137 13.90 -7.95 -11.31
CA ASN A 137 13.29 -8.59 -12.47
C ASN A 137 11.77 -8.35 -12.54
N LEU A 138 11.11 -8.38 -11.38
CA LEU A 138 9.67 -8.26 -11.27
C LEU A 138 9.27 -7.60 -9.95
N VAL A 139 8.00 -7.19 -9.87
CA VAL A 139 7.34 -6.87 -8.61
C VAL A 139 6.22 -7.87 -8.33
N ARG A 140 6.06 -8.22 -7.05
CA ARG A 140 4.87 -8.90 -6.54
C ARG A 140 3.93 -7.89 -5.87
N LEU A 141 2.67 -7.90 -6.29
CA LEU A 141 1.58 -7.08 -5.74
C LEU A 141 0.44 -7.97 -5.22
N GLY A 142 -0.41 -7.41 -4.35
CA GLY A 142 -1.69 -8.01 -3.98
C GLY A 142 -1.64 -9.27 -3.11
N SER A 143 -0.50 -9.54 -2.47
CA SER A 143 -0.33 -10.65 -1.54
C SER A 143 0.43 -10.22 -0.30
N ARG A 144 0.05 -10.76 0.85
CA ARG A 144 0.81 -10.63 2.11
C ARG A 144 2.02 -11.55 2.15
N TYR A 145 2.12 -12.56 1.29
CA TYR A 145 3.17 -13.55 1.32
C TYR A 145 4.19 -13.34 0.18
N LEU A 146 5.48 -13.36 0.54
CA LEU A 146 6.59 -13.39 -0.43
C LEU A 146 6.77 -14.77 -1.07
N GLU A 147 6.30 -15.82 -0.41
CA GLU A 147 6.23 -17.17 -0.97
C GLU A 147 4.85 -17.40 -1.58
N LYS A 148 4.74 -18.37 -2.50
CA LYS A 148 3.43 -18.76 -3.04
C LYS A 148 2.57 -19.31 -1.90
N SER A 149 1.39 -18.72 -1.73
CA SER A 149 0.41 -19.13 -0.73
C SER A 149 -0.79 -19.75 -1.45
N PRO A 150 -1.39 -20.84 -0.92
CA PRO A 150 -2.64 -21.37 -1.47
C PRO A 150 -3.84 -20.45 -1.18
N TYR A 151 -3.69 -19.47 -0.28
CA TYR A 151 -4.78 -18.61 0.19
C TYR A 151 -4.83 -17.24 -0.50
N GLU A 152 -3.72 -16.80 -1.11
CA GLU A 152 -3.60 -15.49 -1.75
C GLU A 152 -2.89 -15.64 -3.09
N LEU A 153 -3.52 -15.14 -4.15
CA LEU A 153 -2.96 -15.15 -5.49
C LEU A 153 -2.21 -13.83 -5.73
N PRO A 154 -0.86 -13.81 -5.71
CA PRO A 154 -0.11 -12.62 -6.03
C PRO A 154 -0.26 -12.23 -7.50
N THR A 155 -0.14 -10.93 -7.77
CA THR A 155 0.05 -10.40 -9.11
C THR A 155 1.54 -10.11 -9.31
N ASP A 156 2.25 -11.03 -9.96
CA ASP A 156 3.66 -10.84 -10.33
C ASP A 156 3.73 -10.18 -11.71
N VAL A 157 4.46 -9.07 -11.83
CA VAL A 157 4.59 -8.30 -13.07
C VAL A 157 6.04 -7.98 -13.35
N GLU A 158 6.49 -8.25 -14.58
CA GLU A 158 7.86 -7.95 -15.00
C GLU A 158 8.12 -6.44 -15.04
N ILE A 159 9.38 -6.10 -14.77
CA ILE A 159 9.86 -4.72 -14.81
C ILE A 159 10.39 -4.42 -16.20
N ASN A 160 9.91 -3.31 -16.79
CA ASN A 160 10.35 -2.81 -18.09
C ASN A 160 11.60 -1.95 -17.96
N THR A 161 11.58 -0.99 -17.03
CA THR A 161 12.70 -0.08 -16.83
C THR A 161 12.71 0.45 -15.41
N VAL A 162 13.92 0.77 -14.95
CA VAL A 162 14.18 1.38 -13.66
C VAL A 162 14.76 2.77 -13.90
N ILE A 163 14.08 3.80 -13.40
CA ILE A 163 14.43 5.21 -13.57
C ILE A 163 14.97 5.70 -12.23
N ARG A 164 16.29 5.61 -12.08
CA ARG A 164 16.99 6.08 -10.88
C ARG A 164 17.10 7.60 -10.90
N ASN A 165 17.00 8.26 -9.73
CA ASN A 165 17.35 9.67 -9.63
C ASN A 165 18.81 9.88 -10.11
N PRO A 166 19.06 10.78 -11.07
CA PRO A 166 20.40 10.98 -11.62
C PRO A 166 21.41 11.53 -10.60
N ASN A 167 20.94 12.13 -9.51
CA ASN A 167 21.79 12.65 -8.43
C ASN A 167 22.08 11.61 -7.34
N TYR A 168 21.51 10.40 -7.42
CA TYR A 168 21.81 9.35 -6.45
C TYR A 168 23.26 8.90 -6.58
N THR A 169 23.98 8.90 -5.46
CA THR A 169 25.34 8.37 -5.38
C THR A 169 25.47 7.34 -4.25
N SER A 170 25.98 6.16 -4.59
CA SER A 170 26.38 5.15 -3.62
C SER A 170 27.81 5.45 -3.14
N PRO A 171 28.15 5.33 -1.84
CA PRO A 171 27.32 4.79 -0.75
C PRO A 171 26.55 5.85 0.07
N TYR A 172 26.63 7.13 -0.29
CA TYR A 172 26.15 8.26 0.52
C TYR A 172 24.62 8.30 0.70
N LYS A 173 23.86 7.64 -0.18
CA LYS A 173 22.38 7.54 -0.14
C LYS A 173 21.65 8.88 -0.21
N ASP A 174 22.32 9.93 -0.70
CA ASP A 174 21.63 11.16 -1.09
C ASP A 174 20.73 10.89 -2.31
N PHE A 175 19.59 11.58 -2.38
CA PHE A 175 18.62 11.43 -3.47
C PHE A 175 18.17 9.97 -3.69
N ASP A 176 18.01 9.20 -2.61
CA ASP A 176 17.68 7.76 -2.62
C ASP A 176 16.23 7.46 -3.03
N ILE A 177 15.90 7.80 -4.27
CA ILE A 177 14.56 7.65 -4.87
C ILE A 177 14.68 7.15 -6.32
N ALA A 178 13.79 6.24 -6.70
CA ALA A 178 13.70 5.73 -8.06
C ALA A 178 12.27 5.35 -8.41
N LEU A 179 11.97 5.37 -9.71
CA LEU A 179 10.75 4.83 -10.27
C LEU A 179 11.02 3.48 -10.93
N VAL A 180 10.03 2.59 -10.85
CA VAL A 180 10.03 1.30 -11.55
C VAL A 180 8.82 1.29 -12.46
N GLN A 181 9.03 1.15 -13.76
CA GLN A 181 7.96 1.01 -14.75
C GLN A 181 7.72 -0.46 -15.06
N LEU A 182 6.45 -0.87 -15.04
CA LEU A 182 6.02 -2.23 -15.37
C LEU A 182 5.88 -2.44 -16.87
N THR A 183 6.09 -3.69 -17.32
CA THR A 183 5.88 -4.09 -18.73
C THR A 183 4.41 -3.99 -19.14
N THR A 184 3.49 -4.23 -18.20
CA THR A 184 2.04 -4.16 -18.43
C THR A 184 1.35 -3.36 -17.34
N LYS A 185 0.19 -2.78 -17.67
CA LYS A 185 -0.65 -2.10 -16.71
C LYS A 185 -1.30 -3.11 -15.77
N VAL A 186 -1.26 -2.85 -14.47
CA VAL A 186 -1.98 -3.63 -13.47
C VAL A 186 -3.43 -3.19 -13.40
N GLN A 187 -4.31 -4.17 -13.22
CA GLN A 187 -5.72 -3.91 -12.95
C GLN A 187 -5.90 -3.64 -11.46
N PHE A 188 -6.53 -2.51 -11.14
CA PHE A 188 -6.82 -2.22 -9.75
C PHE A 188 -7.92 -3.13 -9.22
N THR A 189 -7.69 -3.67 -8.03
CA THR A 189 -8.61 -4.53 -7.29
C THR A 189 -8.51 -4.19 -5.81
N LYS A 190 -9.38 -4.74 -4.97
CA LYS A 190 -9.25 -4.57 -3.51
C LYS A 190 -7.86 -4.92 -2.96
N PHE A 191 -7.10 -5.80 -3.63
CA PHE A 191 -5.76 -6.21 -3.21
C PHE A 191 -4.63 -5.36 -3.80
N VAL A 192 -4.88 -4.68 -4.93
CA VAL A 192 -3.88 -3.91 -5.69
C VAL A 192 -4.43 -2.53 -5.97
N GLN A 193 -3.93 -1.54 -5.24
CA GLN A 193 -4.36 -0.14 -5.37
C GLN A 193 -3.14 0.78 -5.22
N PRO A 194 -3.07 1.90 -5.94
CA PRO A 194 -1.98 2.85 -5.79
C PRO A 194 -2.08 3.64 -4.48
N ALA A 195 -0.94 4.03 -3.92
CA ALA A 195 -0.85 5.02 -2.86
C ALA A 195 -0.93 6.44 -3.45
N CYS A 196 -1.51 7.36 -2.67
CA CYS A 196 -1.46 8.77 -3.00
C CYS A 196 -0.07 9.35 -2.65
N LEU A 197 0.48 10.17 -3.55
CA LEU A 197 1.67 10.95 -3.26
C LEU A 197 1.28 12.22 -2.50
N SER A 198 1.97 12.49 -1.39
CA SER A 198 1.77 13.74 -0.65
C SER A 198 2.10 14.95 -1.52
N THR A 199 1.27 15.98 -1.42
CA THR A 199 1.47 17.29 -2.08
C THR A 199 1.77 18.41 -1.09
N PHE A 200 1.76 18.10 0.21
CA PHE A 200 2.11 19.03 1.27
C PHE A 200 3.63 19.22 1.31
N HIS A 201 4.07 20.47 1.48
CA HIS A 201 5.50 20.81 1.57
C HIS A 201 6.01 20.80 3.02
N SER A 202 5.12 20.78 4.01
CA SER A 202 5.50 20.66 5.42
C SER A 202 4.98 19.36 6.04
N TYR A 203 5.79 18.81 6.93
CA TYR A 203 5.44 17.66 7.76
C TYR A 203 4.42 18.01 8.86
N GLU A 204 4.13 19.30 9.07
CA GLU A 204 3.17 19.78 10.08
C GLU A 204 1.76 19.23 9.86
N TYR A 205 1.40 18.92 8.61
CA TYR A 205 0.13 18.30 8.24
C TYR A 205 0.15 16.78 8.30
N ILE A 206 1.31 16.16 8.48
CA ILE A 206 1.42 14.73 8.70
C ILE A 206 1.12 14.47 10.17
N LYS A 207 0.23 13.51 10.44
CA LYS A 207 -0.01 13.04 11.81
C LYS A 207 1.34 12.75 12.47
N LYS A 208 1.49 13.03 13.77
CA LYS A 208 2.70 12.68 14.57
C LYS A 208 3.04 11.18 14.56
N ARG A 209 2.23 10.35 13.90
CA ARG A 209 2.44 8.93 13.69
C ARG A 209 2.26 8.57 12.23
N ILE A 210 3.16 7.75 11.72
CA ILE A 210 3.10 7.12 10.39
C ILE A 210 3.05 5.61 10.54
N THR A 211 2.51 4.93 9.54
CA THR A 211 2.53 3.46 9.49
C THR A 211 3.64 3.02 8.55
N ALA A 212 4.59 2.25 9.07
CA ALA A 212 5.58 1.55 8.25
C ALA A 212 5.11 0.12 8.01
N THR A 213 5.24 -0.35 6.78
CA THR A 213 4.77 -1.66 6.32
C THR A 213 5.89 -2.41 5.60
N GLY A 214 5.95 -3.73 5.73
CA GLY A 214 6.91 -4.54 5.00
C GLY A 214 7.11 -5.95 5.54
N TRP A 215 8.06 -6.65 4.93
CA TRP A 215 8.45 -8.03 5.26
C TRP A 215 9.80 -8.11 5.98
N GLY A 216 10.23 -7.00 6.58
CA GLY A 216 11.54 -6.84 7.21
C GLY A 216 11.80 -7.77 8.40
N SER A 217 12.96 -7.57 9.03
CA SER A 217 13.38 -8.34 10.20
C SER A 217 12.35 -8.30 11.32
N VAL A 218 12.00 -9.47 11.87
CA VAL A 218 11.07 -9.57 13.01
C VAL A 218 11.77 -9.63 14.36
N ASN A 219 13.07 -9.90 14.40
CA ASN A 219 13.82 -10.07 15.65
C ASN A 219 14.80 -8.93 15.95
N GLY A 220 14.97 -7.98 15.03
CA GLY A 220 15.82 -6.78 15.22
C GLY A 220 17.33 -7.08 15.38
N ASP A 221 17.70 -8.35 15.40
CA ASP A 221 19.08 -8.81 15.53
C ASP A 221 19.75 -8.79 14.16
N LYS A 222 20.73 -7.89 14.01
CA LYS A 222 21.52 -7.76 12.78
C LYS A 222 22.39 -8.99 12.51
N SER A 223 22.73 -9.78 13.54
CA SER A 223 23.58 -10.97 13.41
C SER A 223 22.82 -12.22 12.97
N ASN A 224 21.53 -12.32 13.30
CA ASN A 224 20.67 -13.46 12.97
C ASN A 224 19.31 -12.99 12.44
N MET A 225 19.32 -12.21 11.37
CA MET A 225 18.12 -11.53 10.88
C MET A 225 17.07 -12.53 10.36
N VAL A 226 15.91 -12.61 11.03
CA VAL A 226 14.78 -13.43 10.59
C VAL A 226 13.78 -12.54 9.85
N MET A 227 13.61 -12.77 8.55
CA MET A 227 12.66 -12.03 7.72
C MET A 227 11.22 -12.51 7.94
N SER A 228 10.25 -11.61 7.82
CA SER A 228 8.84 -12.01 7.95
C SER A 228 8.33 -12.71 6.69
N ARG A 229 7.61 -13.82 6.89
CA ARG A 229 6.88 -14.50 5.81
C ARG A 229 5.61 -13.76 5.37
N GLU A 230 5.09 -12.91 6.25
CA GLU A 230 3.85 -12.17 6.07
C GLU A 230 4.11 -10.67 6.13
N LEU A 231 3.29 -9.91 5.41
CA LEU A 231 3.32 -8.46 5.49
C LEU A 231 2.99 -8.03 6.92
N ARG A 232 3.84 -7.18 7.49
CA ARG A 232 3.63 -6.59 8.81
C ARG A 232 3.52 -5.08 8.71
N TYR A 233 2.96 -4.47 9.75
CA TYR A 233 2.95 -3.03 9.92
C TYR A 233 3.26 -2.62 11.35
N THR A 234 3.74 -1.40 11.53
CA THR A 234 3.94 -0.76 12.84
C THR A 234 3.68 0.73 12.73
N GLU A 235 3.17 1.32 13.81
CA GLU A 235 3.13 2.77 13.95
C GLU A 235 4.50 3.27 14.42
N ILE A 236 4.97 4.35 13.81
CA ILE A 236 6.22 5.03 14.13
C ILE A 236 5.91 6.48 14.43
N HIS A 237 6.56 7.04 15.44
CA HIS A 237 6.48 8.45 15.76
C HIS A 237 7.40 9.26 14.85
N ILE A 238 6.88 10.33 14.29
CA ILE A 238 7.71 11.32 13.59
C ILE A 238 8.44 12.14 14.65
N PHE A 239 9.74 12.28 14.49
CA PHE A 239 10.56 13.22 15.24
C PHE A 239 10.81 14.45 14.38
N ASP A 240 10.83 15.62 15.00
CA ASP A 240 11.22 16.86 14.32
C ASP A 240 12.72 16.80 13.98
N THR A 241 13.15 17.59 12.99
CA THR A 241 14.56 17.58 12.54
C THR A 241 15.51 17.87 13.69
N ASP A 242 15.21 18.88 14.51
CA ASP A 242 16.02 19.26 15.68
C ASP A 242 16.16 18.10 16.69
N ASP A 243 15.07 17.36 16.94
CA ASP A 243 15.11 16.17 17.81
C ASP A 243 15.99 15.08 17.20
N CYS A 244 15.91 14.88 15.90
CA CYS A 244 16.70 13.86 15.21
C CYS A 244 18.19 14.23 15.18
N ASP A 245 18.52 15.48 14.89
CA ASP A 245 19.89 15.99 14.93
C ASP A 245 20.48 15.89 16.32
N PHE A 246 19.72 16.25 17.35
CA PHE A 246 20.13 16.07 18.75
C PHE A 246 20.40 14.61 19.10
N LEU A 247 19.53 13.68 18.69
CA LEU A 247 19.69 12.25 18.94
C LEU A 247 20.87 11.63 18.16
N LEU A 248 21.22 12.21 17.02
CA LEU A 248 22.30 11.74 16.14
C LEU A 248 23.61 12.51 16.31
N ASP A 249 23.66 13.48 17.23
CA ASP A 249 24.83 14.34 17.46
C ASP A 249 26.09 13.51 17.78
N GLU A 250 25.95 12.49 18.63
CA GLU A 250 27.05 11.57 18.97
C GLU A 250 27.51 10.67 17.81
N TYR A 251 26.71 10.60 16.73
CA TYR A 251 26.99 9.81 15.52
C TYR A 251 27.44 10.68 14.34
N GLN A 252 27.64 11.98 14.53
CA GLN A 252 28.17 12.88 13.51
C GLN A 252 29.58 12.45 13.08
N TYR A 253 29.73 12.13 11.80
CA TYR A 253 31.03 11.95 11.15
C TYR A 253 31.30 13.16 10.26
N ARG A 254 32.57 13.40 9.87
CA ARG A 254 33.02 14.62 9.16
C ARG A 254 32.26 14.98 7.87
N TYR A 255 31.42 14.10 7.34
CA TYR A 255 30.64 14.35 6.12
C TYR A 255 29.12 14.40 6.36
N TRP A 256 28.67 14.36 7.62
CA TRP A 256 27.26 14.54 7.98
C TRP A 256 27.11 15.82 8.79
N HIS A 257 26.29 16.75 8.29
CA HIS A 257 26.11 18.10 8.85
C HIS A 257 24.69 18.31 9.42
N GLY A 258 24.02 17.23 9.84
CA GLY A 258 22.58 17.24 10.16
C GLY A 258 21.70 16.90 8.95
N MET A 259 20.38 16.95 9.14
CA MET A 259 19.36 16.80 8.10
C MET A 259 18.93 18.11 7.45
#